data_AF-A0A7X7ASU2-F1
#
_entry.id   AF-A0A7X7ASU2-F1
#
_cell.length_a   1.000
_cell.length_b   1.000
_cell.length_c   1.000
_cell.angle_alpha   90.00
_cell.angle_beta   90.00
_cell.angle_gamma   90.00
#
_symmetry.space_group_name_H-M   'P 1'
#
loop_
_entity.id
_entity.type
_entity.pdbx_description
1 polymer ?
#
loop_
_entity_poly.entity_id
_entity_poly.type
_entity_poly.pdbx_seq_one_letter_code
_entity_poly.pdbx_strand_id
1 'polypeptide(L)'
;GERYFQNQQDSLALFGNGNDYIGFEEVMNQFGGTKTADLAKAYAGISYSRLGDNEKALDYLTKFKGGDKLITPAVTGAIGDVHMNLGNSDKAVNHFLKAAKAADDNMLSPIYYKKAGLAYIHAQNFDKAIETFEKIKNTYINSPEGQEADKYIEQAKLSKK
;
A
#
# COMPACT_ATOMS: atom_id res chain seq x y z
N GLY A 1 -5.22 4.06 19.28
CA GLY A 1 -4.20 3.76 18.26
C GLY A 1 -4.46 4.52 16.99
N GLU A 2 -5.62 4.30 16.38
CA GLU A 2 -6.01 4.92 15.11
C GLU A 2 -5.85 6.44 15.09
N ARG A 3 -6.21 7.16 16.17
CA ARG A 3 -5.98 8.61 16.26
C ARG A 3 -4.49 8.99 16.15
N TYR A 4 -3.61 8.30 16.87
CA TYR A 4 -2.17 8.54 16.80
C TYR A 4 -1.62 8.21 15.42
N PHE A 5 -2.09 7.09 14.83
CA PHE A 5 -1.75 6.68 13.47
C PHE A 5 -2.21 7.67 12.39
N GLN A 6 -3.42 8.20 12.50
CA GLN A 6 -3.98 9.20 11.58
C GLN A 6 -3.20 10.53 11.66
N ASN A 7 -2.76 10.89 12.85
CA ASN A 7 -1.92 12.07 13.09
C ASN A 7 -0.42 11.81 12.84
N GLN A 8 -0.04 10.66 12.25
CA GLN A 8 1.34 10.27 11.96
C GLN A 8 2.27 10.25 13.19
N GLN A 9 1.70 10.07 14.38
CA GLN A 9 2.43 9.86 15.62
C GLN A 9 2.78 8.37 15.76
N ASP A 10 3.53 7.85 14.79
CA ASP A 10 3.72 6.40 14.59
C ASP A 10 4.38 5.71 15.79
N SER A 11 5.40 6.31 16.42
CA SER A 11 6.03 5.74 17.62
C SER A 11 5.04 5.63 18.78
N LEU A 12 4.22 6.67 19.02
CA LEU A 12 3.17 6.61 20.04
C LEU A 12 2.15 5.53 19.67
N ALA A 13 1.71 5.49 18.41
CA ALA A 13 0.75 4.49 17.93
C ALA A 13 1.24 3.05 18.16
N LEU A 14 2.52 2.79 17.90
CA LEU A 14 3.15 1.47 18.06
C LEU A 14 3.36 1.06 19.51
N PHE A 15 3.97 1.93 20.31
CA PHE A 15 4.49 1.57 21.63
C PHE A 15 3.57 1.99 22.78
N GLY A 16 2.57 2.83 22.50
CA GLY A 16 1.72 3.42 23.51
C GLY A 16 2.40 4.61 24.20
N ASN A 17 1.74 5.14 25.23
CA ASN A 17 2.26 6.26 26.01
C ASN A 17 2.66 5.86 27.44
N GLY A 18 2.62 4.55 27.77
CA GLY A 18 2.93 4.03 29.10
C GLY A 18 1.91 4.38 30.19
N ASN A 19 0.74 4.90 29.80
CA ASN A 19 -0.33 5.27 30.73
C ASN A 19 -1.69 4.72 30.25
N ASP A 20 -2.53 5.57 29.66
CA ASP A 20 -3.90 5.26 29.27
C ASP A 20 -4.02 4.66 27.85
N TYR A 21 -2.97 4.74 27.03
CA TYR A 21 -2.96 4.20 25.68
C TYR A 21 -1.92 3.08 25.52
N ILE A 22 -2.42 1.86 25.28
CA ILE A 22 -1.61 0.71 24.87
C ILE A 22 -1.36 0.73 23.37
N GLY A 23 -0.10 0.55 22.97
CA GLY A 23 0.32 0.56 21.56
C GLY A 23 -0.15 -0.66 20.78
N PHE A 24 -0.06 -0.60 19.44
CA PHE A 24 -0.43 -1.72 18.58
C PHE A 24 0.34 -3.02 18.90
N GLU A 25 1.61 -2.91 19.32
CA GLU A 25 2.39 -4.10 19.72
C GLU A 25 1.78 -4.81 20.92
N GLU A 26 1.41 -4.04 21.93
CA GLU A 26 0.79 -4.58 23.12
C GLU A 26 -0.62 -5.12 22.84
N VAL A 27 -1.37 -4.46 21.94
CA VAL A 27 -2.65 -5.00 21.46
C VAL A 27 -2.48 -6.37 20.79
N MET A 28 -1.44 -6.56 19.98
CA MET A 28 -1.15 -7.85 19.37
C MET A 28 -0.76 -8.92 20.40
N ASN A 29 -0.02 -8.54 21.43
CA ASN A 29 0.41 -9.41 22.52
C ASN A 29 -0.78 -9.87 23.38
N GLN A 30 -1.63 -8.94 23.82
CA GLN A 30 -2.75 -9.22 24.72
C GLN A 30 -3.95 -9.88 24.03
N PHE A 31 -4.24 -9.50 22.78
CA PHE A 31 -5.45 -9.92 22.07
C PHE A 31 -5.16 -10.86 20.90
N GLY A 32 -4.06 -11.61 20.97
CA GLY A 32 -3.60 -12.53 19.93
C GLY A 32 -4.72 -13.42 19.38
N GLY A 33 -4.80 -13.53 18.05
CA GLY A 33 -5.80 -14.36 17.36
C GLY A 33 -7.16 -13.68 17.11
N THR A 34 -7.39 -12.48 17.66
CA THR A 34 -8.63 -11.71 17.40
C THR A 34 -8.53 -10.87 16.12
N LYS A 35 -9.68 -10.42 15.61
CA LYS A 35 -9.74 -9.42 14.51
C LYS A 35 -9.06 -8.11 14.90
N THR A 36 -9.16 -7.71 16.16
CA THR A 36 -8.51 -6.51 16.71
C THR A 36 -6.99 -6.62 16.63
N ALA A 37 -6.41 -7.73 17.08
CA ALA A 37 -4.98 -7.97 16.96
C ALA A 37 -4.55 -8.07 15.49
N ASP A 38 -5.40 -8.61 14.62
CA ASP A 38 -5.09 -8.66 13.19
C ASP A 38 -5.03 -7.27 12.56
N LEU A 39 -6.02 -6.41 12.83
CA LEU A 39 -6.01 -5.02 12.38
C LEU A 39 -4.84 -4.22 12.99
N ALA A 40 -4.47 -4.50 14.24
CA ALA A 40 -3.29 -3.90 14.87
C ALA A 40 -2.00 -4.22 14.11
N LYS A 41 -1.85 -5.41 13.51
CA LYS A 41 -0.70 -5.72 12.62
C LYS A 41 -0.67 -4.82 11.40
N ALA A 42 -1.82 -4.58 10.78
CA ALA A 42 -1.91 -3.72 9.61
C ALA A 42 -1.44 -2.29 9.94
N TYR A 43 -1.95 -1.72 11.04
CA TYR A 43 -1.52 -0.39 11.48
C TYR A 43 -0.06 -0.37 11.92
N ALA A 44 0.39 -1.36 12.68
CA ALA A 44 1.78 -1.44 13.11
C ALA A 44 2.74 -1.53 11.91
N GLY A 45 2.41 -2.35 10.93
CA GLY A 45 3.21 -2.50 9.72
C GLY A 45 3.32 -1.20 8.92
N ILE A 46 2.22 -0.46 8.76
CA ILE A 46 2.26 0.87 8.10
C ILE A 46 3.07 1.87 8.94
N SER A 47 2.88 1.90 10.26
CA SER A 47 3.66 2.78 11.14
C SER A 47 5.16 2.49 11.08
N TYR A 48 5.55 1.22 11.10
CA TYR A 48 6.95 0.82 10.93
C TYR A 48 7.52 1.25 9.58
N SER A 49 6.75 1.12 8.51
CA SER A 49 7.17 1.60 7.19
C SER A 49 7.42 3.11 7.17
N ARG A 50 6.54 3.90 7.81
CA ARG A 50 6.69 5.36 7.93
C ARG A 50 7.90 5.77 8.75
N LEU A 51 8.27 4.97 9.75
CA LEU A 51 9.49 5.14 10.55
C LEU A 51 10.75 4.65 9.82
N GLY A 52 10.62 4.05 8.63
CA GLY A 52 11.73 3.53 7.83
C GLY A 52 12.14 2.10 8.16
N ASP A 53 11.52 1.46 9.16
CA ASP A 53 11.74 0.04 9.49
C ASP A 53 10.91 -0.86 8.56
N ASN A 54 11.36 -0.93 7.31
CA ASN A 54 10.66 -1.64 6.25
C ASN A 54 10.66 -3.17 6.45
N GLU A 55 11.63 -3.72 7.19
CA GLU A 55 11.68 -5.16 7.51
C GLU A 55 10.58 -5.54 8.50
N LYS A 56 10.46 -4.81 9.62
CA LYS A 56 9.33 -5.02 10.54
C LYS A 56 8.00 -4.71 9.88
N ALA A 57 7.95 -3.71 9.01
CA ALA A 57 6.75 -3.41 8.25
C ALA A 57 6.26 -4.62 7.47
N LEU A 58 7.14 -5.29 6.70
CA LEU A 58 6.78 -6.52 5.98
C LEU A 58 6.37 -7.65 6.93
N ASP A 59 7.09 -7.85 8.04
CA ASP A 59 6.77 -8.90 9.00
C ASP A 59 5.34 -8.75 9.54
N TYR A 60 4.92 -7.54 9.91
CA TYR A 60 3.57 -7.31 10.40
C TYR A 60 2.51 -7.33 9.29
N LEU A 61 2.74 -6.65 8.17
CA LEU A 61 1.76 -6.55 7.09
C LEU A 61 1.44 -7.92 6.47
N THR A 62 2.44 -8.80 6.32
CA THR A 62 2.22 -10.14 5.73
C THR A 62 1.52 -11.11 6.68
N LYS A 63 1.51 -10.83 7.98
CA LYS A 63 0.78 -11.61 9.00
C LYS A 63 -0.67 -11.18 9.18
N PHE A 64 -1.11 -10.12 8.49
CA PHE A 64 -2.51 -9.71 8.42
C PHE A 64 -3.32 -10.77 7.68
N LYS A 65 -4.40 -11.27 8.29
CA LYS A 65 -5.21 -12.37 7.74
C LYS A 65 -6.35 -11.89 6.84
N GLY A 66 -6.46 -10.59 6.60
CA GLY A 66 -7.48 -10.00 5.73
C GLY A 66 -8.63 -9.37 6.51
N GLY A 67 -9.17 -8.29 5.94
CA GLY A 67 -10.29 -7.54 6.47
C GLY A 67 -11.43 -7.48 5.46
N ASP A 68 -12.20 -6.40 5.50
CA ASP A 68 -13.20 -6.13 4.47
C ASP A 68 -12.58 -5.71 3.13
N LYS A 69 -13.45 -5.37 2.17
CA LYS A 69 -13.09 -4.94 0.82
C LYS A 69 -12.34 -3.60 0.76
N LEU A 70 -12.31 -2.83 1.85
CA LEU A 70 -11.55 -1.57 1.92
C LEU A 70 -10.18 -1.79 2.55
N ILE A 71 -10.12 -2.57 3.63
CA ILE A 71 -8.90 -2.79 4.39
C ILE A 71 -7.95 -3.73 3.63
N THR A 72 -8.44 -4.82 3.06
CA THR A 72 -7.58 -5.82 2.41
C THR A 72 -6.76 -5.25 1.24
N PRO A 73 -7.35 -4.47 0.30
CA PRO A 73 -6.57 -3.79 -0.74
C PRO A 73 -5.58 -2.78 -0.17
N ALA A 74 -5.95 -2.05 0.89
CA ALA A 74 -5.07 -1.07 1.52
C ALA A 74 -3.81 -1.70 2.12
N VAL A 75 -3.95 -2.80 2.87
CA VAL A 75 -2.79 -3.53 3.42
C VAL A 75 -1.95 -4.14 2.29
N THR A 76 -2.60 -4.71 1.27
CA THR A 76 -1.90 -5.28 0.12
C THR A 76 -1.10 -4.20 -0.64
N GLY A 77 -1.68 -3.01 -0.83
CA GLY A 77 -1.00 -1.86 -1.40
C GLY A 77 0.16 -1.38 -0.52
N ALA A 78 -0.02 -1.35 0.81
CA ALA A 78 1.05 -0.98 1.74
C ALA A 78 2.24 -1.94 1.66
N ILE A 79 2.02 -3.25 1.48
CA ILE A 79 3.11 -4.21 1.23
C ILE A 79 3.86 -3.84 -0.06
N GLY A 80 3.13 -3.42 -1.09
CA GLY A 80 3.72 -2.90 -2.33
C GLY A 80 4.59 -1.65 -2.09
N ASP A 81 4.10 -0.69 -1.31
CA ASP A 81 4.85 0.51 -0.94
C ASP A 81 6.13 0.18 -0.17
N VAL A 82 6.07 -0.75 0.78
CA VAL A 82 7.25 -1.20 1.52
C VAL A 82 8.27 -1.87 0.59
N HIS A 83 7.81 -2.67 -0.38
CA HIS A 83 8.70 -3.22 -1.40
C HIS A 83 9.34 -2.13 -2.27
N MET A 84 8.64 -1.04 -2.60
CA MET A 84 9.25 0.10 -3.28
C MET A 84 10.33 0.75 -2.44
N ASN A 85 10.10 0.95 -1.13
CA ASN A 85 11.10 1.52 -0.22
C ASN A 85 12.37 0.65 -0.13
N LEU A 86 12.21 -0.67 -0.25
CA LEU A 86 13.31 -1.63 -0.29
C LEU A 86 13.96 -1.79 -1.68
N GLY A 87 13.56 -1.00 -2.68
CA GLY A 87 14.04 -1.09 -4.06
C GLY A 87 13.55 -2.33 -4.83
N ASN A 88 12.60 -3.09 -4.28
CA ASN A 88 12.08 -4.33 -4.86
C ASN A 88 10.87 -4.05 -5.78
N SER A 89 11.08 -3.26 -6.85
CA SER A 89 9.98 -2.78 -7.72
C SER A 89 9.15 -3.90 -8.36
N ASP A 90 9.76 -5.01 -8.77
CA ASP A 90 9.01 -6.15 -9.33
C ASP A 90 8.06 -6.80 -8.31
N LYS A 91 8.48 -6.89 -7.04
CA LYS A 91 7.61 -7.38 -5.97
C LYS A 91 6.51 -6.37 -5.66
N ALA A 92 6.82 -5.08 -5.69
CA ALA A 92 5.85 -4.02 -5.48
C ALA A 92 4.73 -4.05 -6.52
N VAL A 93 5.08 -4.14 -7.81
CA VAL A 93 4.13 -4.30 -8.92
C VAL A 93 3.12 -5.41 -8.64
N ASN A 94 3.59 -6.59 -8.26
CA ASN A 94 2.71 -7.74 -8.00
C ASN A 94 1.69 -7.44 -6.89
N HIS A 95 2.11 -6.75 -5.84
CA HIS A 95 1.22 -6.38 -4.73
C HIS A 95 0.24 -5.26 -5.13
N PHE A 96 0.69 -4.25 -5.87
CA PHE A 96 -0.21 -3.20 -6.37
C PHE A 96 -1.27 -3.75 -7.32
N LEU A 97 -0.91 -4.66 -8.24
CA LEU A 97 -1.88 -5.30 -9.12
C LEU A 97 -2.88 -6.18 -8.36
N LYS A 98 -2.43 -6.89 -7.31
CA LYS A 98 -3.32 -7.65 -6.42
C LYS A 98 -4.27 -6.72 -5.66
N ALA A 99 -3.76 -5.61 -5.12
CA ALA A 99 -4.57 -4.61 -4.43
C ALA A 99 -5.64 -4.00 -5.36
N ALA A 100 -5.25 -3.64 -6.59
CA ALA A 100 -6.16 -3.09 -7.59
C ALA A 100 -7.30 -4.07 -7.92
N LYS A 101 -6.98 -5.36 -8.10
CA LYS A 101 -7.98 -6.40 -8.36
C LYS A 101 -8.85 -6.69 -7.14
N ALA A 102 -8.29 -6.65 -5.93
CA ALA A 102 -9.03 -6.90 -4.70
C ALA A 102 -9.97 -5.76 -4.32
N ALA A 103 -9.62 -4.52 -4.69
CA ALA A 103 -10.49 -3.36 -4.51
C ALA A 103 -11.75 -3.49 -5.36
N ASP A 104 -11.60 -3.90 -6.62
CA ASP A 104 -12.70 -4.16 -7.56
C ASP A 104 -13.73 -3.01 -7.60
N ASP A 105 -13.21 -1.79 -7.59
CA ASP A 105 -13.99 -0.57 -7.47
C ASP A 105 -13.43 0.54 -8.38
N ASN A 106 -14.31 1.36 -8.94
CA ASN A 106 -13.93 2.39 -9.93
C ASN A 106 -13.18 3.58 -9.33
N MET A 107 -13.22 3.76 -8.00
CA MET A 107 -12.49 4.81 -7.30
C MET A 107 -11.18 4.29 -6.68
N LEU A 108 -11.20 3.07 -6.11
CA LEU A 108 -10.02 2.51 -5.42
C LEU A 108 -9.04 1.78 -6.35
N SER A 109 -9.54 1.01 -7.32
CA SER A 109 -8.66 0.24 -8.23
C SER A 109 -7.67 1.13 -9.01
N PRO A 110 -8.07 2.27 -9.61
CA PRO A 110 -7.14 3.10 -10.38
C PRO A 110 -5.97 3.63 -9.53
N ILE A 111 -6.16 3.89 -8.24
CA ILE A 111 -5.09 4.31 -7.32
C ILE A 111 -3.98 3.26 -7.29
N TYR A 112 -4.33 1.99 -7.12
CA TYR A 112 -3.34 0.90 -7.09
C TYR A 112 -2.76 0.57 -8.46
N TYR A 113 -3.55 0.66 -9.54
CA TYR A 113 -3.00 0.52 -10.89
C TYR A 113 -1.98 1.62 -11.20
N LYS A 114 -2.23 2.87 -10.77
CA LYS A 114 -1.26 3.97 -10.92
C LYS A 114 0.04 3.64 -10.19
N LYS A 115 -0.03 3.14 -8.95
CA LYS A 115 1.15 2.67 -8.20
C LYS A 115 1.89 1.54 -8.94
N ALA A 116 1.18 0.58 -9.52
CA ALA A 116 1.78 -0.47 -10.34
C ALA A 116 2.50 0.10 -11.59
N GLY A 117 1.87 1.04 -12.30
CA GLY A 117 2.45 1.71 -13.46
C GLY A 117 3.73 2.48 -13.12
N LEU A 118 3.73 3.22 -12.01
CA LEU A 118 4.93 3.91 -11.50
C LEU A 118 6.03 2.93 -11.08
N ALA A 119 5.66 1.82 -10.43
CA ALA A 119 6.60 0.77 -10.06
C ALA A 119 7.21 0.08 -11.30
N TYR A 120 6.43 -0.11 -12.37
CA TYR A 120 6.95 -0.58 -13.66
C TYR A 120 7.95 0.40 -14.27
N ILE A 121 7.69 1.71 -14.23
CA ILE A 121 8.66 2.73 -14.68
C ILE A 121 9.95 2.62 -13.88
N HIS A 122 9.86 2.50 -12.55
CA HIS A 122 11.04 2.36 -11.69
C HIS A 122 11.83 1.06 -11.98
N ALA A 123 11.12 -0.02 -12.32
CA ALA A 123 11.71 -1.28 -12.78
C ALA A 123 12.19 -1.24 -14.25
N GLN A 124 12.14 -0.08 -14.91
CA GLN A 124 12.44 0.12 -16.33
C GLN A 124 11.61 -0.76 -17.29
N ASN A 125 10.47 -1.27 -16.84
CA ASN A 125 9.53 -2.04 -17.64
C ASN A 125 8.50 -1.11 -18.28
N PHE A 126 8.98 -0.28 -19.21
CA PHE A 126 8.18 0.81 -19.79
C PHE A 126 6.98 0.31 -20.59
N ASP A 127 7.08 -0.86 -21.24
CA ASP A 127 5.97 -1.42 -22.01
C ASP A 127 4.79 -1.79 -21.10
N LYS A 128 5.05 -2.46 -19.96
CA LYS A 128 4.00 -2.75 -18.98
C LYS A 128 3.49 -1.52 -18.27
N ALA A 129 4.33 -0.50 -18.07
CA ALA A 129 3.88 0.78 -17.55
C ALA A 129 2.85 1.42 -18.50
N ILE A 130 3.16 1.49 -19.80
CA ILE A 130 2.26 2.03 -20.83
C ILE A 130 0.95 1.24 -20.85
N GLU A 131 1.00 -0.10 -20.92
CA GLU A 131 -0.20 -0.95 -20.90
C GLU A 131 -1.07 -0.67 -19.65
N THR A 132 -0.42 -0.55 -18.48
CA THR A 132 -1.12 -0.27 -17.22
C THR A 132 -1.81 1.09 -17.25
N PHE A 133 -1.14 2.14 -17.73
CA PHE A 133 -1.74 3.47 -17.80
C PHE A 133 -2.80 3.59 -18.92
N GLU A 134 -2.64 2.89 -20.04
CA GLU A 134 -3.68 2.80 -21.08
C GLU A 134 -4.94 2.11 -20.54
N LYS A 135 -4.78 1.04 -19.74
CA LYS A 135 -5.91 0.45 -19.02
C LYS A 135 -6.59 1.47 -18.11
N ILE A 136 -5.81 2.24 -17.34
CA ILE A 136 -6.37 3.25 -16.44
C ILE A 136 -7.18 4.29 -17.22
N LYS A 137 -6.58 4.83 -18.28
CA LYS A 137 -7.20 5.81 -19.18
C LYS A 137 -8.54 5.31 -19.74
N ASN A 138 -8.57 4.07 -20.23
CA ASN A 138 -9.72 3.55 -20.96
C ASN A 138 -10.83 3.01 -20.05
N THR A 139 -10.49 2.47 -18.88
CA THR A 139 -11.45 1.84 -17.96
C THR A 139 -11.93 2.79 -16.87
N TYR A 140 -11.06 3.66 -16.34
CA TYR A 140 -11.36 4.55 -15.22
C TYR A 140 -11.37 6.02 -15.65
N ILE A 141 -12.02 6.31 -16.79
CA ILE A 141 -11.99 7.63 -17.46
C ILE A 141 -12.33 8.78 -16.50
N ASN A 142 -13.31 8.59 -15.60
CA ASN A 142 -13.78 9.64 -14.69
C ASN A 142 -12.96 9.75 -13.38
N SER A 143 -11.95 8.89 -13.19
CA SER A 143 -11.06 8.97 -12.03
C SER A 143 -9.96 10.01 -12.24
N PRO A 144 -9.41 10.61 -11.17
CA PRO A 144 -8.22 11.46 -11.27
C PRO A 144 -7.06 10.77 -12.00
N GLU A 145 -6.84 9.48 -11.76
CA GLU A 145 -5.78 8.71 -12.41
C GLU A 145 -6.03 8.49 -13.90
N GLY A 146 -7.29 8.34 -14.31
CA GLY A 146 -7.69 8.29 -15.72
C GLY A 146 -7.36 9.58 -16.46
N GLN A 147 -7.64 10.72 -15.84
CA GLN A 147 -7.33 12.04 -16.38
C GLN A 147 -5.82 12.31 -16.45
N GLU A 148 -5.04 11.77 -15.52
CA GLU A 148 -3.57 11.90 -15.51
C GLU A 148 -2.84 10.84 -16.34
N ALA A 149 -3.51 9.79 -16.83
CA ALA A 149 -2.86 8.62 -17.41
C ALA A 149 -1.96 8.96 -18.61
N ASP A 150 -2.38 9.89 -19.48
CA ASP A 150 -1.61 10.31 -20.65
C ASP A 150 -0.23 10.86 -20.30
N LYS A 151 -0.13 11.63 -19.20
CA LYS A 151 1.15 12.16 -18.70
C LYS A 151 2.14 11.02 -18.41
N TYR A 152 1.68 9.94 -17.78
CA TYR A 152 2.56 8.82 -17.44
C TYR A 152 2.87 7.91 -18.64
N ILE A 153 1.93 7.77 -19.58
CA ILE A 153 2.19 7.10 -20.87
C ILE A 153 3.31 7.80 -21.63
N GLU A 154 3.23 9.14 -21.73
CA GLU A 154 4.27 9.95 -22.38
C GLU A 154 5.62 9.82 -21.66
N GLN A 155 5.62 9.91 -20.33
CA GLN A 155 6.83 9.72 -19.53
C GLN A 155 7.50 8.36 -19.81
N ALA A 156 6.72 7.27 -19.83
CA ALA A 156 7.24 5.93 -20.10
C ALA A 156 7.77 5.79 -21.54
N LYS A 157 7.09 6.37 -22.54
CA LYS A 157 7.54 6.39 -23.94
C LYS A 157 8.86 7.15 -24.12
N LEU A 158 9.03 8.27 -23.40
CA LEU A 158 10.29 9.03 -23.41
C LEU A 158 11.43 8.26 -22.75
N SER A 159 11.15 7.56 -21.64
CA SER A 159 12.14 6.80 -20.88
C SER A 159 12.61 5.52 -21.58
N LYS A 160 11.82 5.01 -22.56
CA LYS A 160 12.16 3.83 -23.38
C LYS A 160 13.21 4.12 -24.46
N LYS A 161 13.41 5.38 -24.84
CA LYS A 161 14.32 5.79 -25.92
C LYS A 161 15.77 5.80 -25.45
#